data_AF-A0A9E3BY93-F1
#
_entry.id   AF-A0A9E3BY93-F1
#
_cell.length_a   1.000
_cell.length_b   1.000
_cell.length_c   1.000
_cell.angle_alpha   90.00
_cell.angle_beta   90.00
_cell.angle_gamma   90.00
#
_symmetry.space_group_name_H-M   'P 1'
#
loop_
_entity.id
_entity.type
_entity.pdbx_description
1 polymer ?
#
loop_
_entity_poly.entity_id
_entity_poly.type
_entity_poly.pdbx_seq_one_letter_code
_entity_poly.pdbx_strand_id
1 'polypeptide(L)'
;MTELAEEQAHLAKADRDIVAGEERVDAQMRLITRLDRHRHDTSQAELLLANLQETLAAWRAHRTEILRTIARLENHPPRLTTGARARPAASLGTAYGRF
;
A
#
# COMPACT_ATOMS: atom_id res chain seq x y z
N MET A 1 -5.98 6.36 12.87
CA MET A 1 -6.31 5.69 11.60
C MET A 1 -6.35 4.19 11.83
N THR A 2 -7.10 3.42 11.05
CA THR A 2 -7.05 1.96 11.10
C THR A 2 -6.02 1.46 10.10
N GLU A 3 -5.40 0.31 10.38
CA GLU A 3 -4.42 -0.34 9.49
C GLU A 3 -4.99 -0.55 8.08
N LEU A 4 -6.26 -0.91 7.96
CA LEU A 4 -6.96 -1.05 6.68
C LEU A 4 -7.03 0.26 5.88
N ALA A 5 -7.29 1.40 6.54
CA ALA A 5 -7.37 2.69 5.86
C ALA A 5 -5.99 3.17 5.36
N GLU A 6 -4.93 2.83 6.07
CA GLU A 6 -3.54 3.13 5.67
C GLU A 6 -3.17 2.32 4.42
N GLU A 7 -3.46 1.01 4.41
CA GLU A 7 -3.19 0.15 3.25
C GLU A 7 -4.00 0.57 2.01
N GLN A 8 -5.25 1.02 2.17
CA GLN A 8 -6.04 1.58 1.07
C GLN A 8 -5.41 2.87 0.51
N ALA A 9 -4.85 3.73 1.35
CA ALA A 9 -4.13 4.92 0.91
C ALA A 9 -2.83 4.57 0.17
N HIS A 10 -2.09 3.56 0.64
CA HIS A 10 -0.92 3.03 -0.06
C HIS A 10 -1.29 2.46 -1.43
N LEU A 11 -2.41 1.73 -1.54
CA LEU A 11 -2.90 1.22 -2.81
C LEU A 11 -3.20 2.35 -3.81
N ALA A 12 -3.92 3.39 -3.38
CA ALA A 12 -4.26 4.53 -4.23
C ALA A 12 -3.01 5.31 -4.69
N LYS A 13 -1.94 5.32 -3.89
CA LYS A 13 -0.65 5.87 -4.31
C LYS A 13 0.04 4.95 -5.33
N ALA A 14 0.10 3.65 -5.06
CA ALA A 14 0.71 2.67 -5.97
C ALA A 14 0.04 2.68 -7.35
N ASP A 15 -1.28 2.78 -7.41
CA ASP A 15 -2.03 2.90 -8.66
C ASP A 15 -1.62 4.13 -9.48
N ARG A 16 -1.52 5.30 -8.83
CA ARG A 16 -1.06 6.53 -9.50
C ARG A 16 0.39 6.44 -9.97
N ASP A 17 1.27 5.88 -9.15
CA ASP A 17 2.68 5.71 -9.49
C ASP A 17 2.86 4.77 -10.68
N ILE A 18 2.06 3.69 -10.77
CA ILE A 18 2.05 2.75 -11.90
C ILE A 18 1.62 3.45 -13.18
N VAL A 19 0.52 4.20 -13.18
CA VAL A 19 0.05 4.95 -14.36
C VAL A 19 1.12 5.93 -14.85
N ALA A 20 1.71 6.71 -13.93
CA ALA A 20 2.79 7.63 -14.28
C ALA A 20 4.07 6.89 -14.75
N GLY A 21 4.30 5.66 -14.28
CA GLY A 21 5.36 4.78 -14.76
C GLY A 21 5.13 4.33 -16.20
N GLU A 22 3.91 3.89 -16.52
CA GLU A 22 3.49 3.48 -17.87
C GLU A 22 3.65 4.63 -18.87
N GLU A 23 3.19 5.83 -18.52
CA GLU A 23 3.35 7.03 -19.36
C GLU A 23 4.82 7.35 -19.68
N ARG A 24 5.72 7.15 -18.70
CA ARG A 24 7.16 7.36 -18.88
C ARG A 24 7.79 6.29 -19.77
N VAL A 25 7.42 5.03 -19.61
CA VAL A 25 7.86 3.94 -20.49
C VAL A 25 7.46 4.24 -21.94
N ASP A 26 6.20 4.61 -22.16
CA ASP A 26 5.69 4.97 -23.49
C ASP A 26 6.41 6.17 -24.10
N ALA A 27 6.67 7.20 -23.29
CA ALA A 27 7.43 8.38 -23.73
C ALA A 27 8.87 8.01 -24.13
N GLN A 28 9.51 7.14 -23.37
CA GLN A 28 10.88 6.69 -23.65
C GLN A 28 10.94 5.84 -24.92
N MET A 29 9.97 4.95 -25.14
CA MET A 29 9.86 4.18 -26.40
C MET A 29 9.69 5.10 -27.63
N ARG A 30 8.86 6.15 -27.51
CA ARG A 30 8.71 7.17 -28.57
C ARG A 30 10.01 7.94 -28.81
N LEU A 31 10.77 8.25 -27.75
CA LEU A 31 12.06 8.91 -27.87
C LEU A 31 13.07 8.03 -28.62
N ILE A 32 13.21 6.76 -28.25
CA ILE A 32 14.11 5.81 -28.92
C ILE A 32 13.76 5.71 -30.41
N THR A 33 12.48 5.53 -30.73
CA THR A 33 12.01 5.47 -32.13
C THR A 33 12.40 6.72 -32.91
N ARG A 34 12.32 7.91 -32.29
CA ARG A 34 12.72 9.16 -32.93
C ARG A 34 14.24 9.25 -33.12
N LEU A 35 15.03 8.86 -32.13
CA LEU A 35 16.50 8.89 -32.19
C LEU A 35 17.03 7.94 -33.27
N ASP A 36 16.48 6.72 -33.32
CA ASP A 36 16.84 5.70 -34.31
C ASP A 36 16.57 6.17 -35.75
N ARG A 37 15.42 6.81 -35.98
CA ARG A 37 15.10 7.42 -37.29
C ARG A 37 16.12 8.46 -37.77
N HIS A 38 16.80 9.13 -36.85
CA HIS A 38 17.85 10.11 -37.15
C HIS A 38 19.26 9.51 -37.06
N ARG A 39 19.38 8.18 -36.92
CA ARG A 39 20.64 7.43 -36.76
C ARG A 39 21.49 7.92 -35.59
N HIS A 40 20.86 8.40 -34.53
CA HIS A 40 21.53 8.68 -33.28
C HIS A 40 21.79 7.38 -32.52
N ASP A 41 22.83 7.37 -31.68
CA ASP A 41 23.06 6.28 -30.74
C ASP A 41 21.92 6.23 -29.70
N THR A 42 21.24 5.08 -29.62
CA THR A 42 20.10 4.84 -28.72
C THR A 42 20.48 4.07 -27.46
N SER A 43 21.74 3.63 -27.31
CA SER A 43 22.15 2.67 -26.26
C SER A 43 21.78 3.13 -24.85
N GLN A 44 22.01 4.41 -24.53
CA GLN A 44 21.66 4.96 -23.22
C GLN A 44 20.15 5.11 -23.02
N ALA A 45 19.42 5.42 -24.09
CA ALA A 45 17.97 5.55 -24.04
C ALA A 45 17.31 4.17 -23.83
N GLU A 46 17.83 3.12 -24.45
CA GLU A 46 17.41 1.73 -24.26
C GLU A 46 17.70 1.22 -22.86
N LEU A 47 18.88 1.53 -22.30
CA LEU A 47 19.21 1.20 -20.92
C LEU A 47 18.23 1.86 -19.94
N LEU A 48 17.90 3.14 -20.15
CA LEU A 48 16.89 3.82 -19.35
C LEU A 48 15.52 3.16 -19.49
N LEU A 49 15.12 2.75 -20.70
CA LEU A 49 13.86 2.04 -20.92
C LEU A 49 13.81 0.73 -20.12
N ALA A 50 14.88 -0.06 -20.15
CA ALA A 50 14.97 -1.30 -19.37
C ALA A 50 14.80 -1.05 -17.86
N ASN A 51 15.48 -0.04 -17.33
CA ASN A 51 15.37 0.33 -15.91
C ASN A 51 13.94 0.79 -15.53
N LEU A 52 13.29 1.56 -16.41
CA LEU A 52 11.89 1.98 -16.20
C LEU A 52 10.93 0.79 -16.20
N GLN A 53 11.14 -0.18 -17.09
CA GLN A 53 10.34 -1.40 -17.15
C GLN A 53 10.52 -2.28 -15.90
N GLU A 54 11.75 -2.45 -15.42
CA GLU A 54 12.04 -3.18 -14.19
C GLU A 54 11.41 -2.49 -12.97
N THR A 55 11.54 -1.18 -12.87
CA THR A 55 10.92 -0.38 -11.80
C THR A 55 9.40 -0.52 -11.81
N LEU A 56 8.78 -0.45 -12.99
CA LEU A 56 7.33 -0.61 -13.15
C LEU A 56 6.87 -2.02 -12.75
N ALA A 57 7.65 -3.06 -13.09
CA ALA A 57 7.37 -4.43 -12.65
C ALA A 57 7.42 -4.55 -11.12
N ALA A 58 8.40 -3.93 -10.47
CA ALA A 58 8.51 -3.90 -9.01
C ALA A 58 7.31 -3.18 -8.35
N TRP A 59 6.83 -2.08 -8.92
CA TRP A 59 5.64 -1.39 -8.41
C TRP A 59 4.36 -2.22 -8.55
N ARG A 60 4.19 -2.92 -9.68
CA ARG A 60 3.06 -3.85 -9.87
C ARG A 60 3.10 -5.02 -8.88
N ALA A 61 4.29 -5.54 -8.58
CA ALA A 61 4.48 -6.56 -7.55
C ALA A 61 4.13 -6.02 -6.16
N HIS A 62 4.58 -4.81 -5.82
CA HIS A 62 4.26 -4.15 -4.55
C HIS A 62 2.75 -3.92 -4.38
N ARG A 63 2.08 -3.40 -5.41
CA ARG A 63 0.62 -3.25 -5.46
C ARG A 63 -0.11 -4.56 -5.14
N THR A 64 0.38 -5.66 -5.69
CA THR A 64 -0.20 -7.00 -5.45
C THR A 64 -0.07 -7.40 -3.97
N GLU A 65 1.04 -7.08 -3.32
CA GLU A 65 1.20 -7.36 -1.89
C GLU A 65 0.28 -6.51 -1.01
N ILE A 66 0.10 -5.22 -1.33
CA ILE A 66 -0.87 -4.35 -0.63
C ILE A 66 -2.28 -4.95 -0.72
N LEU A 67 -2.71 -5.39 -1.91
CA LEU A 67 -4.02 -6.02 -2.10
C LEU A 67 -4.18 -7.30 -1.26
N ARG A 68 -3.12 -8.11 -1.14
CA ARG A 68 -3.15 -9.29 -0.26
C ARG A 68 -3.28 -8.90 1.20
N THR A 69 -2.59 -7.84 1.63
CA THR A 69 -2.69 -7.32 3.01
C THR A 69 -4.09 -6.79 3.30
N ILE A 70 -4.67 -5.99 2.41
CA ILE A 70 -6.06 -5.52 2.52
C ILE A 70 -7.02 -6.70 2.66
N ALA A 71 -6.93 -7.70 1.77
CA ALA A 71 -7.79 -8.88 1.84
C ALA A 71 -7.63 -9.65 3.16
N ARG A 72 -6.42 -9.74 3.73
CA ARG A 72 -6.20 -10.33 5.07
C ARG A 72 -6.89 -9.51 6.16
N LEU A 73 -6.76 -8.18 6.14
CA LEU A 73 -7.34 -7.28 7.14
C LEU A 73 -8.88 -7.23 7.07
N GLU A 74 -9.45 -7.32 5.88
CA GLU A 74 -10.91 -7.38 5.69
C GLU A 74 -11.49 -8.70 6.24
N ASN A 75 -10.78 -9.82 6.06
CA ASN A 75 -11.19 -11.13 6.57
C ASN A 75 -10.91 -11.32 8.07
N HIS A 76 -10.05 -10.50 8.66
CA HIS A 76 -9.75 -10.46 10.09
C HIS A 76 -9.80 -9.00 10.56
N PRO A 77 -11.00 -8.43 10.73
CA PRO A 77 -11.13 -7.08 11.26
C PRO A 77 -10.39 -7.00 12.60
N PRO A 78 -9.68 -5.90 12.88
CA PRO A 78 -8.89 -5.78 14.09
C PRO A 78 -9.78 -6.12 15.28
N ARG A 79 -9.34 -7.09 16.10
CA ARG A 79 -9.98 -7.32 17.39
C ARG A 79 -9.83 -6.02 18.15
N LEU A 80 -10.91 -5.25 18.23
CA LEU A 80 -11.04 -4.23 19.24
C LEU A 80 -10.92 -4.99 20.56
N THR A 81 -9.72 -5.00 21.14
CA THR A 81 -9.52 -5.38 22.52
C THR A 81 -10.19 -4.28 23.31
N THR A 82 -11.51 -4.38 23.43
CA THR A 82 -12.30 -3.63 24.39
C THR A 82 -11.83 -4.08 25.76
N GLY A 83 -10.74 -3.45 26.21
CA GLY A 83 -10.31 -3.43 27.60
C GLY A 83 -11.27 -2.60 28.44
N ALA A 84 -12.58 -2.81 28.30
CA ALA A 84 -13.55 -2.45 29.32
C ALA A 84 -13.65 -3.64 30.27
N ARG A 85 -12.63 -3.79 31.11
CA ARG A 85 -12.72 -4.63 32.31
C ARG A 85 -13.73 -3.93 33.22
N ALA A 86 -15.01 -4.27 33.06
CA ALA A 86 -16.05 -3.91 33.99
C ALA A 86 -15.64 -4.46 35.37
N ARG A 87 -15.14 -3.58 36.24
CA ARG A 87 -15.02 -3.89 37.67
C ARG A 87 -16.45 -4.08 38.18
N PRO A 88 -16.82 -5.26 38.72
CA PRO A 88 -18.07 -5.34 39.46
C PRO A 88 -17.93 -4.51 40.73
N ALA A 89 -18.75 -3.48 40.85
CA ALA A 89 -18.98 -2.76 42.09
C ALA A 89 -19.85 -3.66 43.00
N ALA A 90 -19.22 -4.47 43.84
CA ALA A 90 -19.91 -5.19 44.90
C ALA A 90 -19.76 -4.41 46.21
N SER A 91 -20.78 -3.59 46.46
CA SER A 91 -21.44 -3.34 47.74
C SER A 91 -20.73 -3.86 49.01
N LEU A 92 -20.16 -2.93 49.80
CA LEU A 92 -19.95 -3.16 51.23
C LEU A 92 -21.20 -2.68 51.97
N GLY A 93 -22.08 -3.64 52.26
CA GLY A 93 -23.24 -3.44 53.11
C GLY A 93 -22.83 -3.12 54.55
N THR A 94 -23.36 -2.01 55.04
CA THR A 94 -23.35 -1.58 56.43
C THR A 94 -24.15 -2.58 57.28
N ALA A 95 -23.49 -3.28 58.20
CA ALA A 95 -24.14 -3.91 59.35
C ALA A 95 -23.11 -4.18 60.45
N TYR A 96 -22.96 -3.22 61.38
CA TYR A 96 -22.47 -3.53 62.72
C TYR A 96 -23.47 -2.97 63.72
N GLY A 97 -24.21 -3.88 64.36
CA GLY A 97 -25.13 -3.62 65.46
C GLY A 97 -25.45 -4.93 66.19
N ARG A 98 -25.25 -4.90 67.53
CA ARG A 98 -25.37 -5.96 68.57
C ARG A 98 -24.16 -6.90 68.67
N PHE A 99 -23.60 -7.16 69.85
CA PHE A 99 -24.13 -7.18 71.22
C PHE A 99 -23.35 -6.31 72.20
#